data_AF-A0A1Q3PN70-F1
#
_entry.id   AF-A0A1Q3PN70-F1
#
_cell.length_a   1.000
_cell.length_b   1.000
_cell.length_c   1.000
_cell.angle_alpha   90.00
_cell.angle_beta   90.00
_cell.angle_gamma   90.00
#
_symmetry.space_group_name_H-M   'P 1'
#
loop_
_entity.id
_entity.type
_entity.pdbx_description
1 polymer ?
#
loop_
_entity_poly.entity_id
_entity_poly.type
_entity_poly.pdbx_seq_one_letter_code
_entity_poly.pdbx_strand_id
1 'polypeptide(L)'
;MSKSEKEHRKQLLANLRQKAATEFENSLPMSRENFRRLFDFLDDELQTTECDDKLTITTTFLNNQNISNVEQVLSWLANHGGYCDCEVLANVEEHFE
;
A
#
# COMPACT_ATOMS: atom_id res chain seq x y z
N MET A 1 -8.02 37.80 5.89
CA MET A 1 -8.72 36.50 5.97
C MET A 1 -9.53 36.44 7.25
N SER A 2 -10.86 36.35 7.14
CA SER A 2 -11.79 36.29 8.26
C SER A 2 -11.73 34.94 8.99
N LYS A 3 -12.20 34.87 10.23
CA LYS A 3 -12.31 33.60 10.97
C LYS A 3 -13.19 32.59 10.23
N SER A 4 -14.24 33.05 9.53
CA SER A 4 -15.15 32.21 8.73
C SER A 4 -14.47 31.60 7.51
N GLU A 5 -13.63 32.36 6.80
CA GLU A 5 -12.86 31.85 5.65
C GLU A 5 -11.84 30.78 6.07
N LYS A 6 -11.21 30.97 7.24
CA LYS A 6 -10.28 30.00 7.83
C LYS A 6 -10.99 28.67 8.16
N GLU A 7 -12.15 28.75 8.80
CA GLU A 7 -12.91 27.55 9.19
C GLU A 7 -13.43 26.79 7.96
N HIS A 8 -13.94 27.52 6.96
CA HIS A 8 -14.41 26.90 5.72
C HIS A 8 -13.28 26.18 4.95
N ARG A 9 -12.10 26.81 4.84
CA ARG A 9 -10.92 26.16 4.24
C ARG A 9 -10.49 24.92 5.00
N LYS A 10 -10.53 24.96 6.34
CA LYS A 10 -10.19 23.81 7.19
C LYS A 10 -11.15 22.64 6.97
N GLN A 11 -12.45 22.91 6.93
CA GLN A 11 -13.47 21.89 6.67
C GLN A 11 -13.32 21.27 5.27
N LEU A 12 -13.05 22.10 4.25
CA LEU A 12 -12.81 21.61 2.90
C LEU A 12 -11.59 20.67 2.84
N LEU A 13 -10.47 21.06 3.47
CA LEU A 13 -9.28 20.22 3.53
C LEU A 13 -9.52 18.92 4.29
N ALA A 14 -10.29 18.94 5.37
CA ALA A 14 -10.65 17.73 6.10
C ALA A 14 -11.49 16.77 5.24
N ASN A 15 -12.50 17.28 4.54
CA ASN A 15 -13.34 16.49 3.63
C ASN A 15 -12.53 15.88 2.48
N LEU A 16 -11.58 16.63 1.91
CA LEU A 16 -10.71 16.12 0.85
C LEU A 16 -9.82 14.97 1.35
N ARG A 17 -9.25 15.10 2.56
CA ARG A 17 -8.43 14.04 3.18
C ARG A 17 -9.25 12.78 3.46
N GLN A 18 -10.45 12.94 4.02
CA GLN A 18 -11.34 11.81 4.30
C GLN A 18 -11.75 11.08 3.01
N LYS A 19 -12.03 11.84 1.95
CA LYS A 19 -12.37 11.28 0.64
C LYS A 19 -11.20 10.49 0.06
N ALA A 20 -9.99 11.05 0.07
CA ALA A 20 -8.79 10.37 -0.41
C ALA A 20 -8.49 9.09 0.37
N ALA A 21 -8.62 9.11 1.71
CA ALA A 21 -8.43 7.92 2.54
C ALA A 21 -9.46 6.82 2.23
N THR A 22 -10.72 7.21 2.00
CA THR A 22 -11.79 6.28 1.61
C THR A 22 -11.52 5.68 0.23
N GLU A 23 -11.10 6.51 -0.74
CA GLU A 23 -10.77 6.06 -2.09
C GLU A 23 -9.56 5.11 -2.09
N PHE A 24 -8.54 5.38 -1.28
CA PHE A 24 -7.41 4.50 -1.09
C PHE A 24 -7.84 3.14 -0.52
N GLU A 25 -8.60 3.12 0.58
CA GLU A 25 -9.06 1.87 1.20
C GLU A 25 -9.91 1.04 0.24
N ASN A 26 -10.81 1.68 -0.52
CA ASN A 26 -11.63 1.02 -1.52
C ASN A 26 -10.85 0.52 -2.74
N SER A 27 -9.64 1.02 -2.96
CA SER A 27 -8.78 0.59 -4.06
C SER A 27 -8.00 -0.70 -3.76
N LEU A 28 -7.92 -1.09 -2.49
CA LEU A 28 -7.08 -2.21 -2.06
C LEU A 28 -7.57 -3.53 -2.69
N PRO A 29 -6.71 -4.27 -3.40
CA PRO A 29 -7.08 -5.54 -4.04
C PRO A 29 -7.15 -6.71 -3.04
N MET A 30 -6.66 -6.51 -1.82
CA MET A 30 -6.77 -7.47 -0.71
C MET A 30 -6.94 -6.69 0.59
N SER A 31 -7.26 -7.36 1.69
CA SER A 31 -7.47 -6.68 2.97
C SER A 31 -6.21 -5.93 3.41
N ARG A 32 -6.40 -4.79 4.08
CA ARG A 32 -5.32 -4.04 4.73
C ARG A 32 -4.48 -4.90 5.68
N GLU A 33 -5.10 -5.86 6.36
CA GLU A 33 -4.40 -6.82 7.22
C GLU A 33 -3.44 -7.71 6.43
N ASN A 34 -3.84 -8.18 5.24
CA ASN A 34 -2.95 -8.98 4.39
C ASN A 34 -1.80 -8.15 3.82
N PHE A 35 -2.00 -6.85 3.56
CA PHE A 35 -0.90 -5.94 3.20
C PHE A 35 0.10 -5.80 4.33
N ARG A 36 -0.33 -5.56 5.57
CA ARG A 36 0.58 -5.49 6.72
C ARG A 36 1.38 -6.77 6.91
N ARG A 37 0.71 -7.93 6.79
CA ARG A 37 1.38 -9.24 6.86
C ARG A 37 2.36 -9.46 5.71
N LEU A 38 2.11 -8.88 4.53
CA LEU A 38 3.05 -8.89 3.41
C LEU A 38 4.28 -8.04 3.75
N PHE A 39 4.09 -6.83 4.28
CA PHE A 39 5.21 -5.95 4.66
C PHE A 39 6.09 -6.60 5.73
N ASP A 40 5.49 -7.10 6.81
CA ASP A 40 6.22 -7.84 7.86
C ASP A 40 7.02 -9.01 7.27
N PHE A 41 6.43 -9.76 6.33
CA PHE A 41 7.09 -10.89 5.68
C PHE A 41 8.26 -10.46 4.77
N LEU A 42 8.10 -9.36 4.03
CA LEU A 42 9.16 -8.81 3.19
C LEU A 42 10.32 -8.27 4.03
N ASP A 43 10.03 -7.57 5.13
CA ASP A 43 11.03 -7.07 6.07
C ASP A 43 11.88 -8.20 6.64
N ASP A 44 11.27 -9.33 7.00
CA ASP A 44 11.98 -10.50 7.53
C ASP A 44 12.83 -11.19 6.44
N GLU A 45 12.27 -11.44 5.26
CA GLU A 45 12.96 -12.16 4.18
C GLU A 45 14.14 -11.36 3.58
N LEU A 46 13.95 -10.04 3.40
CA LEU A 46 14.97 -9.15 2.81
C LEU A 46 16.13 -8.82 3.77
N GLN A 47 16.04 -9.18 5.06
CA GLN A 47 17.20 -9.11 5.97
C GLN A 47 18.29 -10.12 5.60
N THR A 48 17.92 -11.24 4.98
CA THR A 48 18.85 -12.34 4.66
C THR A 48 18.97 -12.60 3.17
N THR A 49 18.09 -12.03 2.37
CA THR A 49 18.02 -12.19 0.92
C THR A 49 18.16 -10.85 0.23
N GLU A 50 19.11 -10.74 -0.70
CA GLU A 50 19.20 -9.55 -1.56
C GLU A 50 17.98 -9.48 -2.50
N CYS A 51 17.47 -8.28 -2.74
CA CYS A 51 16.40 -8.08 -3.71
C CYS A 51 16.87 -8.42 -5.13
N ASP A 52 16.09 -9.21 -5.86
CA ASP A 52 16.39 -9.69 -7.22
C ASP A 52 15.76 -8.83 -8.33
N ASP A 53 15.37 -7.59 -7.99
CA ASP A 53 14.62 -6.65 -8.83
C ASP A 53 13.28 -7.21 -9.35
N LYS A 54 12.67 -8.15 -8.60
CA LYS A 54 11.37 -8.75 -8.93
C LYS A 54 10.47 -8.81 -7.69
N LEU A 55 9.25 -9.30 -7.91
CA LEU A 55 8.24 -9.57 -6.88
C LEU A 55 8.23 -11.06 -6.49
N THR A 56 9.40 -11.69 -6.40
CA THR A 56 9.53 -13.14 -6.18
C THR A 56 9.02 -13.52 -4.79
N ILE A 57 9.41 -12.77 -3.76
CA ILE A 57 9.02 -13.00 -2.36
C ILE A 57 7.55 -12.64 -2.17
N THR A 58 7.11 -11.51 -2.74
CA THR A 58 5.69 -11.09 -2.74
C THR A 58 4.79 -12.16 -3.36
N THR A 59 5.13 -12.65 -4.56
CA THR A 59 4.32 -13.68 -5.24
C THR A 59 4.27 -14.96 -4.42
N THR A 60 5.37 -15.34 -3.78
CA THR A 60 5.43 -16.49 -2.88
C THR A 60 4.50 -16.32 -1.67
N PHE A 61 4.53 -15.15 -1.03
CA PHE A 61 3.61 -14.82 0.06
C PHE A 61 2.15 -14.92 -0.35
N LEU A 62 1.76 -14.31 -1.47
CA LEU A 62 0.38 -14.28 -1.95
C LEU A 62 -0.15 -15.71 -2.22
N ASN A 63 0.67 -16.56 -2.83
CA ASN A 63 0.35 -17.97 -3.05
C ASN A 63 0.19 -18.73 -1.73
N ASN A 64 1.11 -18.53 -0.78
CA ASN A 64 1.06 -19.19 0.53
C ASN A 64 -0.15 -18.77 1.38
N GLN A 65 -0.60 -17.52 1.25
CA GLN A 65 -1.83 -17.03 1.90
C GLN A 65 -3.11 -17.36 1.14
N ASN A 66 -3.03 -18.10 0.02
CA ASN A 66 -4.17 -18.44 -0.85
C ASN A 66 -4.93 -17.22 -1.37
N ILE A 67 -4.21 -16.13 -1.68
CA ILE A 67 -4.81 -14.94 -2.29
C ILE A 67 -5.17 -15.28 -3.74
N SER A 68 -6.45 -15.28 -4.07
CA SER A 68 -6.94 -15.76 -5.36
C SER A 68 -6.73 -14.78 -6.52
N ASN A 69 -6.46 -13.51 -6.23
CA ASN A 69 -6.37 -12.43 -7.22
C ASN A 69 -4.95 -11.84 -7.32
N VAL A 70 -3.92 -12.70 -7.34
CA VAL A 70 -2.50 -12.35 -7.40
C VAL A 70 -2.20 -11.25 -8.43
N GLU A 71 -2.60 -11.43 -9.69
CA GLU A 71 -2.35 -10.46 -10.77
C GLU A 71 -2.91 -9.05 -10.47
N GLN A 72 -4.05 -8.96 -9.81
CA GLN A 72 -4.63 -7.68 -9.42
C GLN A 72 -3.81 -7.02 -8.31
N VAL A 73 -3.30 -7.81 -7.35
CA VAL A 73 -2.40 -7.31 -6.32
C VAL A 73 -1.10 -6.81 -6.94
N LEU A 74 -0.45 -7.59 -7.80
CA LEU A 74 0.80 -7.19 -8.45
C LEU A 74 0.62 -5.93 -9.31
N SER A 75 -0.47 -5.84 -10.08
CA SER A 75 -0.78 -4.64 -10.86
C SER A 75 -1.03 -3.41 -9.98
N TRP A 76 -1.70 -3.60 -8.84
CA TRP A 76 -1.95 -2.52 -7.90
C TRP A 76 -0.65 -2.04 -7.24
N LEU A 77 0.24 -2.96 -6.84
CA LEU A 77 1.58 -2.64 -6.31
C LEU A 77 2.38 -1.80 -7.31
N ALA A 78 2.43 -2.23 -8.58
CA ALA A 78 3.11 -1.50 -9.64
C ALA A 78 2.55 -0.08 -9.83
N ASN A 79 1.23 0.10 -9.74
CA ASN A 79 0.60 1.43 -9.82
C ASN A 79 0.96 2.35 -8.64
N HIS A 80 1.44 1.78 -7.54
CA HIS A 80 1.93 2.49 -6.34
C HIS A 80 3.46 2.45 -6.23
N GLY A 81 4.15 2.12 -7.33
CA GLY A 81 5.61 2.16 -7.40
C GLY A 81 6.33 0.94 -6.81
N GLY A 82 5.62 -0.15 -6.50
CA GLY A 82 6.22 -1.42 -6.06
C GLY A 82 6.47 -2.37 -7.24
N TYR A 83 7.63 -2.25 -7.92
CA TYR A 83 8.01 -3.14 -9.02
C TYR A 83 8.97 -4.27 -8.59
N CYS A 84 9.73 -4.07 -7.50
CA CYS A 84 10.46 -5.12 -6.76
C CYS A 84 9.90 -5.29 -5.33
N ASP A 85 10.24 -6.41 -4.69
CA ASP A 85 9.98 -6.66 -3.26
C ASP A 85 10.49 -5.52 -2.36
N CYS A 86 11.65 -4.94 -2.70
CA CYS A 86 12.23 -3.79 -2.00
C CYS A 86 11.42 -2.49 -2.09
N GLU A 87 10.81 -2.23 -3.25
CA GLU A 87 10.01 -1.05 -3.53
C GLU A 87 8.60 -1.18 -2.95
N VAL A 88 8.12 -2.41 -2.74
CA VAL A 88 6.88 -2.61 -1.98
C VAL A 88 7.03 -2.03 -0.58
N LEU A 89 8.14 -2.30 0.11
CA LEU A 89 8.42 -1.66 1.40
C LEU A 89 8.69 -0.15 1.24
N ALA A 90 9.60 0.24 0.34
CA ALA A 90 10.03 1.63 0.26
C ALA A 90 8.95 2.61 -0.24
N ASN A 91 8.02 2.17 -1.09
CA ASN A 91 7.04 3.05 -1.72
C ASN A 91 5.60 2.72 -1.29
N VAL A 92 5.25 1.43 -1.19
CA VAL A 92 3.86 1.03 -0.98
C VAL A 92 3.48 1.08 0.49
N GLU A 93 4.35 0.63 1.39
CA GLU A 93 4.09 0.64 2.83
C GLU A 93 3.83 2.04 3.39
N GLU A 94 4.50 3.07 2.87
CA GLU A 94 4.29 4.47 3.26
C GLU A 94 2.82 4.93 3.12
N HIS A 95 2.04 4.31 2.23
CA HIS A 95 0.62 4.61 2.06
C HIS A 95 -0.28 4.02 3.16
N PHE A 96 0.26 3.18 4.04
CA PHE A 96 -0.48 2.48 5.09
C PHE A 96 -0.31 3.09 6.50
N GLU A 97 0.52 4.12 6.64
CA GLU A 97 0.71 4.97 7.85
C GLU A 97 -0.29 6.13 7.94
#